data_AF-A0A1Y4J5U0-F1
#
_entry.id   AF-A0A1Y4J5U0-F1
#
_cell.length_a   1.000
_cell.length_b   1.000
_cell.length_c   1.000
_cell.angle_alpha   90.00
_cell.angle_beta   90.00
_cell.angle_gamma   90.00
#
_symmetry.space_group_name_H-M   'P 1'
#
loop_
_entity.id
_entity.type
_entity.pdbx_description
1 polymer ?
#
loop_
_entity_poly.entity_id
_entity_poly.type
_entity_poly.pdbx_seq_one_letter_code
_entity_poly.pdbx_strand_id
1 'polypeptide(L)'
;MRENEQTRFLKTAQAVLPGPTARKAFVQYVQTVTQDMQENAEAGDFSAIAEQLGPSPRQAALDFFDSQSPEIQAQWTAEGKRRKTLLWLAVGAILAILLLTVAFFVVTEGVMIVNTETTNFDFSGTSMTLEEQTKLVMELMKPEG
;
A
#
# COMPACT_ATOMS: atom_id res chain seq x y z
N MET A 1 9.96 30.06 4.58
CA MET A 1 9.05 30.03 3.41
C MET A 1 9.67 29.27 2.23
N ARG A 2 10.96 29.47 1.90
CA ARG A 2 11.66 28.78 0.78
C ARG A 2 11.54 27.25 0.73
N GLU A 3 11.69 26.58 1.88
CA GLU A 3 11.66 25.11 1.96
C GLU A 3 10.31 24.49 1.54
N ASN A 4 9.20 25.23 1.75
CA ASN A 4 7.86 24.76 1.40
C ASN A 4 7.59 24.85 -0.11
N GLU A 5 8.12 25.85 -0.80
CA GLU A 5 7.92 26.04 -2.24
C GLU A 5 8.70 25.00 -3.04
N GLN A 6 9.96 24.75 -2.68
CA GLN A 6 10.77 23.68 -3.26
C GLN A 6 10.12 22.31 -3.04
N THR A 7 9.67 22.03 -1.82
CA THR A 7 8.99 20.76 -1.51
C THR A 7 7.71 20.59 -2.34
N ARG A 8 6.93 21.67 -2.51
CA ARG A 8 5.71 21.65 -3.32
C ARG A 8 6.02 21.45 -4.81
N PHE A 9 7.04 22.13 -5.34
CA PHE A 9 7.50 21.99 -6.72
C PHE A 9 7.93 20.55 -7.01
N LEU A 10 8.80 19.99 -6.17
CA LEU A 10 9.28 18.62 -6.30
C LEU A 10 8.14 17.60 -6.20
N LYS A 11 7.18 17.81 -5.30
CA LYS A 11 6.01 16.93 -5.17
C LYS A 11 5.18 16.88 -6.45
N THR A 12 4.94 18.03 -7.08
CA THR A 12 4.20 18.12 -8.35
C THR A 12 4.98 17.51 -9.51
N ALA A 13 6.28 17.77 -9.58
CA ALA A 13 7.18 17.24 -10.61
C ALA A 13 7.31 15.70 -10.52
N GLN A 14 7.49 15.17 -9.31
CA GLN A 14 7.61 13.72 -9.09
C GLN A 14 6.32 12.95 -9.41
N ALA A 15 5.15 13.61 -9.35
CA ALA A 15 3.87 12.97 -9.62
C ALA A 15 3.76 12.46 -11.06
N VAL A 16 4.45 13.10 -12.02
CA VAL A 16 4.43 12.72 -13.43
C VAL A 16 5.52 11.74 -13.85
N LEU A 17 6.57 11.58 -13.04
CA LEU A 17 7.71 10.73 -13.37
C LEU A 17 7.41 9.23 -13.15
N PRO A 18 7.88 8.34 -14.06
CA PRO A 18 7.66 6.91 -13.95
C PRO A 18 8.63 6.26 -12.95
N GLY A 19 8.07 5.78 -11.83
CA GLY A 19 8.81 5.00 -10.85
C GLY A 19 9.65 5.83 -9.86
N PRO A 20 10.23 5.19 -8.82
CA PRO A 20 11.00 5.87 -7.78
C PRO A 20 12.38 6.32 -8.26
N THR A 21 13.01 5.60 -9.19
CA THR A 21 14.35 5.91 -9.70
C THR A 21 14.37 7.21 -10.50
N ALA A 22 13.40 7.40 -11.42
CA ALA A 22 13.23 8.65 -12.16
C ALA A 22 13.01 9.86 -11.22
N ARG A 23 12.19 9.67 -10.17
CA ARG A 23 11.93 10.71 -9.17
C ARG A 23 13.18 11.10 -8.40
N LYS A 24 14.00 10.11 -8.00
CA LYS A 24 15.25 10.37 -7.29
C LYS A 24 16.27 11.09 -8.19
N ALA A 25 16.38 10.68 -9.45
CA ALA A 25 17.26 11.32 -10.42
C ALA A 25 16.86 12.79 -10.65
N PHE A 26 15.57 13.07 -10.76
CA PHE A 26 15.08 14.45 -10.88
C PHE A 26 15.38 15.32 -9.65
N VAL A 27 15.24 14.76 -8.43
CA VAL A 27 15.61 15.48 -7.20
C VAL A 27 17.10 15.83 -7.19
N GLN A 28 17.95 14.88 -7.58
CA GLN A 28 19.39 15.12 -7.67
C GLN A 28 19.72 16.20 -8.70
N TYR A 29 19.07 16.15 -9.88
CA TYR A 29 19.22 17.18 -10.90
C TYR A 29 18.87 18.57 -10.36
N VAL A 30 17.70 18.73 -9.73
CA VAL A 30 17.29 20.01 -9.14
C VAL A 30 18.25 20.48 -8.05
N GLN A 31 18.77 19.56 -7.22
CA GLN A 31 19.78 19.89 -6.20
C GLN A 31 21.09 20.36 -6.83
N THR A 32 21.57 19.69 -7.88
CA THR A 32 22.79 20.10 -8.59
C THR A 32 22.63 21.48 -9.23
N VAL A 33 21.51 21.75 -9.91
CA VAL A 33 21.22 23.06 -10.49
C VAL A 33 21.13 24.14 -9.41
N THR A 34 20.49 23.83 -8.28
CA THR A 34 20.41 24.76 -7.14
C THR A 34 21.81 25.08 -6.60
N GLN A 35 22.66 24.07 -6.46
CA GLN A 35 24.01 24.22 -5.94
C GLN A 35 24.91 25.01 -6.90
N ASP A 36 24.84 24.74 -8.20
CA ASP A 36 25.61 25.45 -9.23
C ASP A 36 25.22 26.94 -9.29
N MET A 37 23.93 27.27 -9.22
CA MET A 37 23.48 28.67 -9.15
C MET A 37 23.92 29.36 -7.86
N GLN A 38 23.98 28.62 -6.76
CA GLN A 38 24.41 29.15 -5.48
C GLN A 38 25.92 29.40 -5.44
N GLU A 39 26.72 28.55 -6.09
CA GLU A 39 28.17 28.73 -6.26
C GLU A 39 28.49 29.87 -7.23
N ASN A 40 27.70 30.05 -8.29
CA ASN A 40 27.87 31.13 -9.26
C ASN A 40 27.31 32.49 -8.78
N ALA A 41 26.82 32.58 -7.54
CA ALA A 41 26.18 33.78 -6.95
C ALA A 41 24.99 34.34 -7.76
N GLU A 42 24.47 33.58 -8.72
CA GLU A 42 23.25 33.89 -9.48
C GLU A 42 21.98 33.41 -8.77
N ALA A 43 22.13 32.65 -7.68
CA ALA A 43 21.01 32.17 -6.87
C ALA A 43 20.33 33.34 -6.12
N GLY A 44 19.31 33.90 -6.78
CA GLY A 44 18.18 34.54 -6.12
C GLY A 44 17.30 33.52 -5.39
N ASP A 45 16.06 33.90 -5.09
CA ASP A 45 15.09 33.01 -4.44
C ASP A 45 14.82 31.74 -5.29
N PHE A 46 14.30 30.66 -4.68
CA PHE A 46 14.04 29.39 -5.39
C PHE A 46 13.13 29.57 -6.62
N SER A 47 12.31 30.62 -6.66
CA SER A 47 11.53 31.00 -7.83
C SER A 47 12.39 31.26 -9.08
N ALA A 48 13.55 31.89 -8.95
CA ALA A 48 14.46 32.13 -10.07
C ALA A 48 15.08 30.83 -10.60
N ILE A 49 15.38 29.90 -9.69
CA ILE A 49 15.87 28.56 -10.03
C ILE A 49 14.76 27.75 -10.72
N ALA A 50 13.52 27.87 -10.25
CA ALA A 50 12.36 27.22 -10.83
C ALA A 50 12.07 27.70 -12.27
N GLU A 51 12.24 29.00 -12.55
CA GLU A 51 12.11 29.55 -13.90
C GLU A 51 13.14 28.94 -14.87
N GLN A 52 14.37 28.70 -14.41
CA GLN A 52 15.40 28.06 -15.25
C GLN A 52 15.15 26.56 -15.47
N LEU A 53 14.54 25.87 -14.51
CA LEU A 53 14.16 24.46 -14.65
C LEU A 53 13.01 24.27 -15.64
N GLY A 54 12.16 25.28 -15.82
CA GLY A 54 11.11 25.31 -16.83
C GLY A 54 9.85 26.06 -16.39
N PRO A 55 8.92 26.34 -17.32
CA PRO A 55 7.73 27.17 -17.07
C PRO A 55 6.75 26.57 -16.06
N SER A 56 6.85 25.26 -15.79
CA SER A 56 6.08 24.61 -14.72
C SER A 56 6.81 23.39 -14.16
N PRO A 57 6.57 23.00 -12.89
CA PRO A 57 7.16 21.79 -12.29
C PRO A 57 6.84 20.52 -13.08
N ARG A 58 5.66 20.49 -13.71
CA ARG A 58 5.25 19.35 -14.53
C ARG A 58 6.03 19.30 -15.83
N GLN A 59 6.18 20.43 -16.51
CA GLN A 59 6.91 20.51 -17.76
C GLN A 59 8.39 20.22 -17.55
N ALA A 60 9.00 20.81 -16.52
CA ALA A 60 10.39 20.56 -16.14
C ALA A 60 10.69 19.06 -15.91
N ALA A 61 9.75 18.35 -15.29
CA ALA A 61 9.89 16.90 -15.07
C ALA A 61 9.78 16.09 -16.37
N LEU A 62 8.89 16.50 -17.29
CA LEU A 62 8.73 15.85 -18.59
C LEU A 62 9.95 16.12 -19.48
N ASP A 63 10.39 17.37 -19.57
CA ASP A 63 11.57 17.77 -20.34
C ASP A 63 12.83 17.06 -19.80
N PHE A 64 12.96 16.94 -18.47
CA PHE A 64 14.02 16.15 -17.86
C PHE A 64 13.94 14.67 -18.28
N PHE A 65 12.74 14.08 -18.27
CA PHE A 65 12.56 12.68 -18.65
C PHE A 65 12.87 12.46 -20.14
N ASP A 66 12.41 13.35 -21.00
CA ASP A 66 12.58 13.28 -22.45
C ASP A 66 14.05 13.53 -22.87
N SER A 67 14.82 14.27 -22.08
CA SER A 67 16.27 14.46 -22.29
C SER A 67 17.12 13.24 -21.89
N GLN A 68 16.56 12.26 -21.18
CA GLN A 68 17.29 11.03 -20.86
C GLN A 68 17.43 10.12 -22.08
N SER A 69 18.44 9.26 -22.09
CA SER A 69 18.60 8.27 -23.15
C SER A 69 17.40 7.31 -23.22
N PRO A 70 17.05 6.77 -24.41
CA PRO A 70 15.91 5.88 -24.57
C PRO A 70 16.01 4.61 -23.71
N GLU A 71 17.24 4.16 -23.42
CA GLU A 71 17.48 3.03 -22.51
C GLU A 71 17.04 3.34 -21.07
N ILE A 72 17.38 4.53 -20.56
CA ILE A 72 17.00 4.98 -19.22
C ILE A 72 15.50 5.22 -19.13
N GLN A 73 14.91 5.85 -20.16
CA GLN A 73 13.47 6.04 -20.25
C GLN A 73 12.71 4.69 -20.21
N ALA A 74 13.19 3.69 -20.97
CA ALA A 74 12.61 2.35 -20.98
C ALA A 74 12.75 1.66 -19.62
N GLN A 75 13.91 1.77 -18.97
CA GLN A 75 14.18 1.19 -17.66
C GLN A 75 13.24 1.77 -16.59
N TRP A 76 13.13 3.09 -16.52
CA TRP A 76 12.27 3.77 -15.54
C TRP A 76 10.78 3.50 -15.80
N THR A 77 10.37 3.46 -17.06
CA THR A 77 8.99 3.11 -17.44
C THR A 77 8.66 1.66 -17.06
N ALA A 78 9.57 0.73 -17.30
CA ALA A 78 9.41 -0.67 -16.92
C ALA A 78 9.30 -0.84 -15.40
N GLU A 79 10.12 -0.12 -14.63
CA GLU A 79 10.05 -0.11 -13.17
C GLU A 79 8.72 0.45 -12.66
N GLY A 80 8.27 1.58 -13.23
CA GLY A 80 6.98 2.19 -12.91
C GLY A 80 5.80 1.26 -13.23
N LYS A 81 5.88 0.51 -14.33
CA LYS A 81 4.84 -0.44 -14.75
C LYS A 81 4.77 -1.65 -13.82
N ARG A 82 5.91 -2.23 -13.42
CA ARG A 82 5.98 -3.40 -12.52
C ARG A 82 5.23 -3.18 -11.21
N ARG A 83 5.41 -2.02 -10.56
CA ARG A 83 4.68 -1.69 -9.32
C ARG A 83 3.17 -1.59 -9.53
N LYS A 84 2.73 -0.95 -10.61
CA LYS A 84 1.29 -0.87 -10.93
C LYS A 84 0.70 -2.25 -11.20
N THR A 85 1.41 -3.09 -11.95
CA THR A 85 0.97 -4.46 -12.24
C THR A 85 0.87 -5.31 -10.98
N LEU A 86 1.85 -5.23 -10.07
CA LEU A 86 1.80 -5.94 -8.79
C LEU A 86 0.63 -5.50 -7.92
N LEU A 87 0.35 -4.20 -7.84
CA LEU A 87 -0.81 -3.68 -7.12
C LEU A 87 -2.12 -4.21 -7.72
N TRP A 88 -2.25 -4.16 -9.05
CA TRP A 88 -3.42 -4.71 -9.74
C TRP A 88 -3.58 -6.22 -9.52
N LEU A 89 -2.48 -6.98 -9.51
CA LEU A 89 -2.50 -8.40 -9.18
C LEU A 89 -2.95 -8.64 -7.74
N ALA A 90 -2.45 -7.85 -6.78
CA ALA A 90 -2.86 -7.96 -5.38
C ALA A 90 -4.36 -7.65 -5.20
N VAL A 91 -4.85 -6.58 -5.84
CA VAL A 91 -6.29 -6.24 -5.84
C VAL A 91 -7.11 -7.37 -6.48
N GLY A 92 -6.68 -7.90 -7.61
CA GLY A 92 -7.33 -9.04 -8.27
C GLY A 92 -7.36 -10.28 -7.39
N ALA A 93 -6.26 -10.60 -6.69
CA ALA A 93 -6.18 -11.73 -5.78
C ALA A 93 -7.13 -11.58 -4.59
N ILE A 94 -7.19 -10.40 -3.97
CA ILE A 94 -8.13 -10.12 -2.87
C ILE A 94 -9.58 -10.32 -3.35
N LEU A 95 -9.90 -9.81 -4.53
CA LEU A 95 -11.25 -9.91 -5.09
C LEU A 95 -11.62 -11.36 -5.43
N ALA A 96 -10.66 -12.14 -5.94
CA ALA A 96 -10.85 -13.57 -6.18
C ALA A 96 -11.07 -14.36 -4.88
N ILE A 97 -10.30 -14.08 -3.83
CA ILE A 97 -10.48 -14.70 -2.50
C ILE A 97 -11.88 -14.36 -1.97
N LEU A 98 -12.30 -13.11 -2.07
CA LEU A 98 -13.62 -12.67 -1.60
C LEU A 98 -14.76 -13.34 -2.36
N LEU A 99 -14.63 -13.52 -3.68
CA LEU A 99 -15.62 -14.25 -4.48
C LEU A 99 -15.66 -15.73 -4.09
N LEU A 100 -14.50 -16.33 -3.83
CA LEU A 100 -14.40 -17.75 -3.46
C LEU A 100 -15.00 -18.00 -2.08
N THR A 101 -14.79 -17.10 -1.11
CA THR A 101 -15.41 -17.20 0.22
C THR A 101 -16.92 -17.00 0.17
N VAL A 102 -17.41 -16.04 -0.63
CA VAL A 102 -18.86 -15.84 -0.83
C VAL A 102 -19.48 -17.06 -1.50
N ALA A 103 -18.89 -17.57 -2.57
CA ALA A 103 -19.37 -18.77 -3.24
C ALA A 103 -19.37 -19.99 -2.32
N PHE A 104 -18.31 -20.17 -1.53
CA PHE A 104 -18.24 -21.22 -0.51
C PHE A 104 -19.38 -21.09 0.50
N PHE A 105 -19.63 -19.89 1.04
CA PHE A 105 -20.69 -19.65 2.02
C PHE A 105 -22.10 -19.89 1.46
N VAL A 106 -22.34 -19.52 0.20
CA VAL A 106 -23.61 -19.77 -0.50
C VAL A 106 -23.82 -21.26 -0.74
N VAL A 107 -22.77 -21.99 -1.13
CA VAL A 107 -22.83 -23.43 -1.37
C VAL A 107 -23.01 -24.22 -0.06
N THR A 108 -22.50 -23.72 1.05
CA THR A 108 -22.61 -24.40 2.36
C THR A 108 -23.83 -23.99 3.18
N GLU A 109 -24.76 -23.19 2.63
CA GLU A 109 -25.96 -22.68 3.33
C GLU A 109 -25.67 -22.07 4.72
N GLY A 110 -24.48 -21.51 4.92
CA GLY A 110 -24.06 -20.94 6.21
C GLY A 110 -23.59 -21.95 7.28
N VAL A 111 -23.22 -23.18 6.91
CA VAL A 111 -22.57 -24.13 7.82
C VAL A 111 -21.05 -24.08 7.61
N MET A 112 -20.41 -23.19 8.36
CA MET A 112 -18.96 -23.21 8.52
C MET A 112 -18.59 -24.42 9.38
N ILE A 113 -18.21 -25.54 8.76
CA ILE A 113 -17.51 -26.62 9.49
C ILE A 113 -16.09 -26.13 9.76
N VAL A 114 -15.94 -25.31 10.81
CA VAL A 114 -14.65 -25.07 11.42
C VAL A 114 -14.28 -26.37 12.12
N ASN A 115 -13.38 -27.13 11.54
CA ASN A 115 -12.71 -28.21 12.24
C ASN A 115 -11.69 -27.56 13.21
N THR A 116 -12.21 -26.91 14.24
CA THR A 116 -11.45 -26.53 15.43
C THR A 116 -11.42 -27.77 16.30
N GLU A 117 -10.32 -28.53 16.22
CA GLU A 117 -9.85 -29.36 17.33
C GLU A 117 -9.45 -28.46 18.52
N THR A 118 -10.38 -27.64 19.00
CA THR A 118 -10.26 -26.90 20.25
C THR A 118 -11.67 -26.77 20.82
N THR A 119 -12.06 -27.79 21.58
CA THR A 119 -12.94 -27.74 22.74
C THR A 119 -13.71 -26.42 22.90
N ASN A 120 -14.91 -26.36 22.34
CA ASN A 120 -15.96 -25.50 22.86
C ASN A 120 -17.12 -26.41 23.24
N PHE A 121 -17.27 -26.64 24.53
CA PHE A 121 -18.48 -27.25 25.08
C PHE A 121 -19.60 -26.22 24.98
N ASP A 122 -20.44 -26.36 23.96
CA ASP A 122 -21.68 -25.60 23.86
C ASP A 122 -22.84 -26.48 24.37
N PHE A 123 -23.34 -26.15 25.56
CA PHE A 123 -24.50 -26.79 26.19
C PHE A 123 -25.83 -26.15 25.75
N SER A 124 -25.88 -25.45 24.62
CA SER A 124 -27.09 -24.75 24.16
C SER A 124 -28.06 -25.62 23.35
N GLY A 125 -27.79 -26.91 23.17
CA GLY A 125 -28.51 -27.76 22.21
C GLY A 125 -29.37 -28.90 22.75
N THR A 126 -29.26 -29.26 24.03
CA THR A 126 -29.95 -30.46 24.54
C THR A 126 -30.91 -30.05 25.64
N SER A 127 -32.19 -30.37 25.45
CA SER A 127 -33.23 -30.33 26.48
C SER A 127 -32.91 -31.35 27.58
N MET A 128 -31.88 -31.08 28.38
CA MET A 128 -31.55 -31.79 29.59
C MET A 128 -32.19 -31.01 30.73
N THR A 129 -33.23 -31.60 31.31
CA THR A 129 -33.97 -30.99 32.41
C THR A 129 -33.07 -30.85 33.63
N LEU A 130 -33.33 -29.85 34.46
CA LEU A 130 -32.55 -29.50 35.66
C LEU A 130 -32.28 -30.69 36.61
N GLU A 131 -33.14 -31.70 36.57
CA GLU A 131 -32.98 -32.97 37.30
C GLU A 131 -31.81 -33.83 36.79
N GLU A 132 -31.52 -33.85 35.49
CA GLU A 132 -30.41 -34.63 34.94
C GLU A 132 -29.06 -33.97 35.24
N GLN A 133 -29.01 -32.62 35.21
CA GLN A 133 -27.82 -31.87 35.60
C GLN A 133 -27.53 -31.99 37.10
N THR A 134 -28.55 -31.94 37.95
CA THR A 134 -28.36 -32.13 39.40
C THR A 134 -27.97 -33.56 39.74
N LYS A 135 -28.50 -34.57 39.03
CA LYS A 135 -28.10 -35.97 39.21
C LYS A 135 -26.63 -36.21 38.87
N LEU A 136 -26.15 -35.64 37.76
CA LEU A 136 -24.73 -35.73 37.36
C LEU A 136 -23.79 -35.01 38.33
N VAL A 137 -24.17 -33.83 38.81
CA VAL A 137 -23.39 -33.09 39.83
C VAL A 137 -23.35 -33.86 41.16
N MET A 138 -24.45 -34.52 41.53
CA MET A 138 -24.52 -35.32 42.76
C MET A 138 -23.75 -36.65 42.64
N GLU A 139 -23.67 -37.21 41.44
CA GLU A 139 -22.85 -38.40 41.14
C GLU A 139 -21.35 -38.07 41.14
N LEU A 140 -20.95 -36.88 40.66
CA LEU A 140 -19.57 -36.40 40.73
C LEU A 140 -19.13 -35.95 42.13
N MET A 141 -20.08 -35.59 43.01
CA MET A 141 -19.82 -35.22 44.41
C MET A 141 -19.84 -36.40 45.38
N LYS A 142 -20.02 -37.63 44.90
CA LYS A 142 -19.89 -38.82 45.75
C LYS A 142 -18.41 -39.21 45.81
N PRO A 143 -17.65 -38.87 46.88
CA PRO A 143 -16.31 -39.40 47.03
C PRO A 143 -16.42 -40.93 47.12
N GLU A 144 -15.67 -41.61 46.26
CA GLU A 144 -15.39 -43.03 46.44
C GLU A 144 -14.77 -43.19 47.85
N GLY A 145 -15.54 -43.80 48.75
CA GLY A 145 -15.05 -44.27 50.04
C GLY A 145 -14.30 -45.57 49.86
#